data_AF-A0A6J4HPY6-F1
#
_entry.id   AF-A0A6J4HPY6-F1
#
_cell.length_a   1.000
_cell.length_b   1.000
_cell.length_c   1.000
_cell.angle_alpha   90.00
_cell.angle_beta   90.00
_cell.angle_gamma   90.00
#
_symmetry.space_group_name_H-M   'P 1'
#
loop_
_entity.id
_entity.type
_entity.pdbx_description
1 polymer ?
#
loop_
_entity_poly.entity_id
_entity_poly.type
_entity_poly.pdbx_seq_one_letter_code
_entity_poly.pdbx_strand_id
1 'polypeptide(L)'
;MTDPQSWVGPTCHGLADLLAAAPDRTWDAPSLCAGWQVRHVVAHVTMPARLTPEQFGAEMAAAGGDFGVLSDTVAARDAALPPARHLEALRSPVLHAWQPPGGGAVGALSHAVIHSLDVTVALVRPSVAPPEAVVALLDALTAADGAWFGIDLRGVRLEADDTGWSWGSGDVVRAGSGPLVALLAGRTLPDGQTLSRR
;
A
#
# COMPACT_ATOMS: atom_id res chain seq x y z
N MET A 1 10.59 11.92 17.31
CA MET A 1 9.69 11.22 16.37
C MET A 1 10.51 10.90 15.14
N THR A 2 10.54 9.65 14.71
CA THR A 2 11.26 9.24 13.49
C THR A 2 10.55 9.84 12.28
N ASP A 3 11.31 10.33 11.31
CA ASP A 3 10.78 10.90 10.06
C ASP A 3 10.09 9.79 9.23
N PRO A 4 8.77 9.88 8.95
CA PRO A 4 8.05 8.88 8.15
C PRO A 4 8.67 8.63 6.78
N GLN A 5 9.30 9.63 6.17
CA GLN A 5 9.93 9.49 4.85
C GLN A 5 11.07 8.46 4.88
N SER A 6 11.77 8.33 6.01
CA SER A 6 12.92 7.44 6.16
C SER A 6 12.60 5.96 5.98
N TRP A 7 11.32 5.56 6.12
CA TRP A 7 10.86 4.19 5.94
C TRP A 7 10.36 3.85 4.53
N VAL A 8 10.19 4.85 3.66
CA VAL A 8 9.74 4.63 2.26
C VAL A 8 10.79 3.80 1.50
N GLY A 9 12.05 4.23 1.53
CA GLY A 9 13.15 3.55 0.84
C GLY A 9 13.35 2.09 1.26
N PRO A 10 13.44 1.78 2.57
CA PRO A 10 13.50 0.41 3.07
C PRO A 10 12.31 -0.46 2.65
N THR A 11 11.08 0.08 2.70
CA THR A 11 9.86 -0.64 2.29
C THR A 11 9.89 -0.98 0.80
N CYS A 12 10.23 -0.01 -0.06
CA CYS A 12 10.32 -0.23 -1.50
C CYS A 12 11.46 -1.21 -1.87
N HIS A 13 12.61 -1.14 -1.19
CA HIS A 13 13.70 -2.11 -1.35
C HIS A 13 13.26 -3.52 -0.97
N GLY A 14 12.64 -3.70 0.19
CA GLY A 14 12.17 -5.00 0.64
C GLY A 14 11.17 -5.62 -0.33
N LEU A 15 10.26 -4.82 -0.91
CA LEU A 15 9.35 -5.28 -1.96
C LEU A 15 10.11 -5.69 -3.23
N ALA A 16 11.10 -4.90 -3.66
CA ALA A 16 11.93 -5.22 -4.82
C ALA A 16 12.71 -6.53 -4.63
N ASP A 17 13.28 -6.75 -3.45
CA ASP A 17 14.05 -7.95 -3.13
C ASP A 17 13.15 -9.19 -3.06
N LEU A 18 11.97 -9.07 -2.45
CA LEU A 18 10.97 -10.14 -2.42
C LEU A 18 10.57 -10.56 -3.84
N LEU A 19 10.30 -9.60 -4.72
CA LEU A 19 9.84 -9.87 -6.09
C LEU A 19 10.97 -10.34 -7.02
N ALA A 20 12.20 -9.87 -6.81
CA ALA A 20 13.37 -10.34 -7.56
C ALA A 20 13.70 -11.81 -7.27
N ALA A 21 13.45 -12.27 -6.04
CA ALA A 21 13.63 -13.66 -5.63
C ALA A 21 12.43 -14.56 -5.93
N ALA A 22 11.30 -13.99 -6.36
CA ALA A 22 10.07 -14.73 -6.60
C ALA A 22 10.04 -15.35 -8.01
N PRO A 23 9.40 -16.52 -8.22
CA PRO A 23 9.14 -17.04 -9.55
C PRO A 23 8.27 -16.09 -10.37
N ASP A 24 8.45 -16.05 -11.70
CA ASP A 24 7.73 -15.13 -12.60
C ASP A 24 6.22 -15.13 -12.42
N ARG A 25 5.61 -16.30 -12.19
CA ARG A 25 4.16 -16.44 -11.94
C ARG A 25 3.64 -15.61 -10.76
N THR A 26 4.51 -15.19 -9.84
CA THR A 26 4.16 -14.33 -8.71
C THR A 26 3.69 -12.95 -9.18
N TRP A 27 4.24 -12.45 -10.28
CA TRP A 27 3.82 -11.17 -10.86
C TRP A 27 2.38 -11.21 -11.38
N ASP A 28 1.88 -12.40 -11.71
CA ASP A 28 0.52 -12.66 -12.18
C ASP A 28 -0.46 -13.10 -11.07
N ALA A 29 0.02 -13.20 -9.83
CA ALA A 29 -0.84 -13.54 -8.72
C ALA A 29 -1.81 -12.38 -8.40
N PRO A 30 -3.05 -12.67 -7.96
CA PRO A 30 -3.94 -11.66 -7.41
C PRO A 30 -3.32 -10.92 -6.23
N SER A 31 -3.64 -9.63 -6.11
CA SER A 31 -3.30 -8.79 -4.95
C SER A 31 -4.56 -8.47 -4.12
N LEU A 32 -4.41 -7.74 -3.01
CA LEU A 32 -5.56 -7.20 -2.28
C LEU A 32 -6.25 -6.01 -2.99
N CYS A 33 -5.60 -5.39 -3.98
CA CYS A 33 -6.28 -4.44 -4.86
C CYS A 33 -7.23 -5.22 -5.78
N ALA A 34 -8.54 -4.99 -5.65
CA ALA A 34 -9.54 -5.68 -6.44
C ALA A 34 -9.28 -5.54 -7.95
N GLY A 35 -9.26 -6.67 -8.67
CA GLY A 35 -8.98 -6.70 -10.11
C GLY A 35 -7.51 -6.55 -10.49
N TRP A 36 -6.62 -6.30 -9.53
CA TRP A 36 -5.20 -6.09 -9.80
C TRP A 36 -4.37 -7.32 -9.41
N GLN A 37 -3.50 -7.72 -10.34
CA GLN A 37 -2.38 -8.64 -10.06
C GLN A 37 -1.20 -7.87 -9.43
N VAL A 38 -0.23 -8.58 -8.85
CA VAL A 38 0.98 -7.99 -8.25
C VAL A 38 1.67 -6.99 -9.20
N ARG A 39 1.80 -7.30 -10.49
CA ARG A 39 2.38 -6.38 -11.49
C ARG A 39 1.65 -5.03 -11.60
N HIS A 40 0.34 -5.00 -11.41
CA HIS A 40 -0.46 -3.77 -11.45
C HIS A 40 -0.18 -2.91 -10.22
N VAL A 41 -0.12 -3.53 -9.04
CA VAL A 41 0.25 -2.84 -7.80
C VAL A 41 1.63 -2.22 -7.93
N VAL A 42 2.62 -2.97 -8.42
CA VAL A 42 3.99 -2.45 -8.56
C VAL A 42 4.07 -1.36 -9.63
N ALA A 43 3.33 -1.49 -10.74
CA ALA A 43 3.22 -0.46 -11.76
C ALA A 43 2.68 0.86 -11.19
N HIS A 44 1.64 0.78 -10.36
CA HIS A 44 1.07 1.93 -9.63
C HIS A 44 2.06 2.51 -8.63
N VAL A 45 2.64 1.67 -7.75
CA VAL A 45 3.59 2.11 -6.72
C VAL A 45 4.79 2.85 -7.32
N THR A 46 5.24 2.41 -8.49
CA THR A 46 6.40 3.01 -9.17
C THR A 46 6.05 4.14 -10.12
N MET A 47 4.76 4.47 -10.29
CA MET A 47 4.31 5.58 -11.13
C MET A 47 5.03 6.91 -10.81
N PRO A 48 5.23 7.30 -9.54
CA PRO A 48 5.89 8.57 -9.22
C PRO A 48 7.36 8.67 -9.66
N ALA A 49 8.04 7.54 -9.85
CA ALA A 49 9.40 7.51 -10.38
C ALA A 49 9.46 7.56 -11.91
N ARG A 50 8.33 7.36 -12.58
CA ARG A 50 8.24 7.23 -14.04
C ARG A 50 7.54 8.41 -14.70
N LEU A 51 6.61 9.06 -14.00
CA LEU A 51 5.88 10.22 -14.51
C LEU A 51 6.45 11.51 -13.93
N THR A 52 6.67 12.50 -14.79
CA THR A 52 6.86 13.88 -14.34
C THR A 52 5.54 14.47 -13.83
N PRO A 53 5.55 15.56 -13.04
CA PRO A 53 4.33 16.23 -12.61
C PRO A 53 3.42 16.65 -13.77
N GLU A 54 3.99 17.09 -14.91
CA GLU A 54 3.23 17.48 -16.10
C GLU A 54 2.55 16.27 -16.75
N GLN A 55 3.26 15.15 -16.85
CA GLN A 55 2.69 13.89 -17.36
C GLN A 55 1.56 13.42 -16.44
N PHE A 56 1.78 13.42 -15.12
CA PHE A 56 0.74 13.08 -14.16
C PHE A 56 -0.50 13.99 -14.29
N GLY A 57 -0.30 15.30 -14.45
CA GLY A 57 -1.38 16.25 -14.68
C GLY A 57 -2.17 15.98 -15.96
N ALA A 58 -1.49 15.61 -17.05
CA ALA A 58 -2.14 15.23 -18.30
C ALA A 58 -2.95 13.93 -18.17
N GLU A 59 -2.41 12.92 -17.49
CA GLU A 59 -3.14 11.66 -17.20
C GLU A 59 -4.37 11.94 -16.32
N MET A 60 -4.25 12.83 -15.33
CA MET A 60 -5.37 13.22 -14.46
C MET A 60 -6.47 13.94 -15.24
N ALA A 61 -6.08 14.84 -16.15
CA ALA A 61 -7.03 15.50 -17.03
C ALA A 61 -7.72 14.51 -17.98
N ALA A 62 -6.98 13.55 -18.53
CA ALA A 62 -7.52 12.50 -19.39
C ALA A 62 -8.51 11.58 -18.63
N ALA A 63 -8.27 11.36 -17.34
CA ALA A 63 -9.17 10.64 -16.44
C ALA A 63 -10.36 11.48 -15.92
N GLY A 64 -10.53 12.72 -16.40
CA GLY A 64 -11.62 13.60 -15.96
C GLY A 64 -11.52 14.03 -14.49
N GLY A 65 -10.33 14.01 -13.91
CA GLY A 65 -10.11 14.29 -12.49
C GLY A 65 -10.38 13.11 -11.55
N ASP A 66 -10.70 11.93 -12.07
CA ASP A 66 -10.89 10.71 -11.28
C ASP A 66 -9.55 9.96 -11.12
N PHE A 67 -9.00 10.00 -9.91
CA PHE A 67 -7.74 9.31 -9.61
C PHE A 67 -7.86 7.77 -9.68
N GLY A 68 -9.04 7.21 -9.44
CA GLY A 68 -9.29 5.78 -9.60
C GLY A 68 -9.12 5.37 -11.06
N VAL A 69 -9.78 6.10 -11.97
CA VAL A 69 -9.65 5.88 -13.43
C VAL A 69 -8.20 6.06 -13.89
N LEU A 70 -7.50 7.08 -13.41
CA LEU A 70 -6.07 7.26 -13.69
C LEU A 70 -5.26 6.04 -13.21
N SER A 71 -5.45 5.65 -11.96
CA SER A 71 -4.66 4.59 -11.33
C SER A 71 -4.85 3.26 -12.06
N ASP A 72 -6.09 2.89 -12.39
CA ASP A 72 -6.39 1.69 -13.16
C ASP A 72 -5.77 1.74 -14.57
N THR A 73 -5.88 2.89 -15.24
CA THR A 73 -5.33 3.09 -16.59
C THR A 73 -3.81 2.94 -16.60
N VAL A 74 -3.13 3.63 -15.69
CA VAL A 74 -1.67 3.61 -15.57
C VAL A 74 -1.19 2.23 -15.13
N ALA A 75 -1.83 1.62 -14.14
CA ALA A 75 -1.48 0.28 -13.67
C ALA A 75 -1.64 -0.77 -14.78
N ALA A 76 -2.74 -0.74 -15.53
CA ALA A 76 -2.97 -1.65 -16.65
C ALA A 76 -1.94 -1.47 -17.78
N ARG A 77 -1.67 -0.22 -18.17
CA ARG A 77 -0.68 0.10 -19.21
C ARG A 77 0.73 -0.37 -18.80
N ASP A 78 1.13 0.00 -17.59
CA ASP A 78 2.52 -0.11 -17.18
C ASP A 78 2.85 -1.49 -16.59
N ALA A 79 1.86 -2.29 -16.20
CA ALA A 79 2.04 -3.70 -15.82
C ALA A 79 2.60 -4.60 -16.95
N ALA A 80 2.56 -4.12 -18.20
CA ALA A 80 3.16 -4.78 -19.35
C ALA A 80 4.68 -4.52 -19.48
N LEU A 81 5.25 -3.60 -18.68
CA LEU A 81 6.69 -3.35 -18.67
C LEU A 81 7.45 -4.58 -18.16
N PRO A 82 8.71 -4.78 -18.59
CA PRO A 82 9.54 -5.85 -18.06
C PRO A 82 9.69 -5.75 -16.53
N PRO A 83 9.62 -6.86 -15.77
CA PRO A 83 9.79 -6.86 -14.31
C PRO A 83 11.03 -6.10 -13.84
N ALA A 84 12.14 -6.19 -14.58
CA ALA A 84 13.37 -5.46 -14.28
C ALA A 84 13.18 -3.93 -14.19
N ARG A 85 12.29 -3.33 -15.00
CA ARG A 85 11.98 -1.90 -14.94
C ARG A 85 11.22 -1.51 -13.68
N HIS A 86 10.32 -2.35 -13.24
CA HIS A 86 9.62 -2.17 -11.97
C HIS A 86 10.56 -2.30 -10.78
N LEU A 87 11.45 -3.29 -10.80
CA LEU A 87 12.46 -3.49 -9.76
C LEU A 87 13.47 -2.34 -9.70
N GLU A 88 13.87 -1.77 -10.84
CA GLU A 88 14.70 -0.56 -10.91
C GLU A 88 13.96 0.64 -10.30
N ALA A 89 12.70 0.85 -10.69
CA ALA A 89 11.91 1.98 -10.19
C ALA A 89 11.61 1.90 -8.68
N LEU A 90 11.38 0.69 -8.13
CA LEU A 90 11.25 0.47 -6.68
C LEU A 90 12.53 0.86 -5.92
N ARG A 91 13.70 0.73 -6.54
CA ARG A 91 15.00 1.11 -5.94
C ARG A 91 15.40 2.55 -6.22
N SER A 92 14.56 3.33 -6.91
CA SER A 92 14.88 4.69 -7.33
C SER A 92 14.86 5.68 -6.15
N PRO A 93 15.92 6.49 -5.96
CA PRO A 93 15.88 7.61 -5.01
C PRO A 93 14.77 8.61 -5.28
N VAL A 94 14.33 8.74 -6.55
CA VAL A 94 13.20 9.60 -6.93
C VAL A 94 11.92 9.11 -6.27
N LEU A 95 11.67 7.79 -6.29
CA LEU A 95 10.52 7.21 -5.59
C LEU A 95 10.63 7.43 -4.08
N HIS A 96 11.83 7.21 -3.52
CA HIS A 96 12.03 7.28 -2.07
C HIS A 96 11.92 8.69 -1.51
N ALA A 97 12.17 9.72 -2.32
CA ALA A 97 12.02 11.12 -1.96
C ALA A 97 10.63 11.69 -2.33
N TRP A 98 9.82 10.96 -3.09
CA TRP A 98 8.52 11.44 -3.54
C TRP A 98 7.53 11.59 -2.38
N GLN A 99 6.67 12.61 -2.48
CA GLN A 99 5.52 12.83 -1.62
C GLN A 99 4.28 13.11 -2.48
N PRO A 100 3.14 12.46 -2.21
CA PRO A 100 1.91 12.73 -2.94
C PRO A 100 1.44 14.16 -2.66
N PRO A 101 0.83 14.84 -3.66
CA PRO A 101 0.23 16.15 -3.47
C PRO A 101 -0.74 16.17 -2.26
N GLY A 102 -0.47 17.04 -1.29
CA GLY A 102 -1.27 17.19 -0.07
C GLY A 102 -1.09 16.12 1.01
N GLY A 103 -0.40 15.00 0.73
CA GLY A 103 -0.19 13.91 1.68
C GLY A 103 1.15 13.93 2.42
N GLY A 104 2.15 14.63 1.88
CA GLY A 104 3.48 14.75 2.50
C GLY A 104 4.15 13.40 2.78
N ALA A 105 5.06 13.37 3.76
CA ALA A 105 5.80 12.16 4.13
C ALA A 105 4.90 11.02 4.64
N VAL A 106 3.81 11.34 5.35
CA VAL A 106 2.85 10.32 5.84
C VAL A 106 2.10 9.69 4.67
N GLY A 107 1.70 10.48 3.67
CA GLY A 107 1.10 9.97 2.45
C GLY A 107 2.05 9.08 1.65
N ALA A 108 3.33 9.47 1.55
CA ALA A 108 4.36 8.65 0.89
C ALA A 108 4.55 7.30 1.60
N LEU A 109 4.64 7.33 2.94
CA LEU A 109 4.74 6.12 3.76
C LEU A 109 3.50 5.22 3.59
N SER A 110 2.30 5.81 3.68
CA SER A 110 1.04 5.09 3.54
C SER A 110 0.98 4.37 2.18
N HIS A 111 1.30 5.08 1.10
CA HIS A 111 1.36 4.50 -0.25
C HIS A 111 2.35 3.33 -0.34
N ALA A 112 3.58 3.50 0.16
CA ALA A 112 4.60 2.44 0.10
C ALA A 112 4.20 1.21 0.94
N VAL A 113 3.79 1.41 2.19
CA VAL A 113 3.48 0.33 3.12
C VAL A 113 2.20 -0.40 2.72
N ILE A 114 1.09 0.31 2.48
CA ILE A 114 -0.21 -0.31 2.13
C ILE A 114 -0.05 -1.16 0.88
N HIS A 115 0.57 -0.65 -0.18
CA HIS A 115 0.70 -1.43 -1.41
C HIS A 115 1.75 -2.55 -1.32
N SER A 116 2.76 -2.43 -0.46
CA SER A 116 3.62 -3.58 -0.14
C SER A 116 2.83 -4.68 0.59
N LEU A 117 1.85 -4.32 1.41
CA LEU A 117 0.95 -5.23 2.10
C LEU A 117 -0.11 -5.81 1.17
N ASP A 118 -0.60 -5.03 0.19
CA ASP A 118 -1.49 -5.53 -0.86
C ASP A 118 -0.86 -6.71 -1.63
N VAL A 119 0.47 -6.76 -1.72
CA VAL A 119 1.23 -7.87 -2.29
C VAL A 119 1.53 -8.94 -1.23
N THR A 120 2.17 -8.58 -0.13
CA THR A 120 2.69 -9.56 0.84
C THR A 120 1.58 -10.33 1.56
N VAL A 121 0.50 -9.66 1.97
CA VAL A 121 -0.64 -10.31 2.62
C VAL A 121 -1.38 -11.23 1.64
N ALA A 122 -1.60 -10.80 0.39
CA ALA A 122 -2.23 -11.62 -0.64
C ALA A 122 -1.43 -12.89 -0.96
N LEU A 123 -0.09 -12.80 -0.91
CA LEU A 123 0.82 -13.92 -1.13
C LEU A 123 1.09 -14.75 0.14
N VAL A 124 0.47 -14.41 1.28
CA VAL A 124 0.72 -15.04 2.59
C VAL A 124 2.22 -14.99 2.95
N ARG A 125 2.81 -13.80 2.82
CA ARG A 125 4.21 -13.51 3.12
C ARG A 125 4.33 -12.49 4.25
N PRO A 126 5.42 -12.53 5.03
CA PRO A 126 5.71 -11.50 6.00
C PRO A 126 5.79 -10.11 5.34
N SER A 127 5.47 -9.08 6.12
CA SER A 127 5.70 -7.69 5.73
C SER A 127 7.16 -7.45 5.36
N VAL A 128 7.38 -6.67 4.31
CA VAL A 128 8.70 -6.16 3.91
C VAL A 128 8.97 -4.75 4.46
N ALA A 129 7.94 -4.07 4.95
CA ALA A 129 8.08 -2.78 5.61
C ALA A 129 8.70 -2.96 7.01
N PRO A 130 9.53 -2.01 7.49
CA PRO A 130 10.03 -2.01 8.85
C PRO A 130 8.87 -2.11 9.87
N PRO A 131 8.99 -2.92 10.94
CA PRO A 131 7.90 -3.11 11.92
C PRO A 131 7.38 -1.80 12.51
N GLU A 132 8.28 -0.87 12.82
CA GLU A 132 7.93 0.44 13.35
C GLU A 132 7.15 1.31 12.34
N ALA A 133 7.37 1.12 11.04
CA ALA A 133 6.61 1.80 9.99
C ALA A 133 5.17 1.29 9.92
N VAL A 134 4.98 -0.03 10.10
CA VAL A 134 3.65 -0.66 10.14
C VAL A 134 2.87 -0.16 11.36
N VAL A 135 3.50 -0.12 12.54
CA VAL A 135 2.88 0.41 13.77
C VAL A 135 2.54 1.90 13.64
N ALA A 136 3.47 2.71 13.12
CA ALA A 136 3.21 4.13 12.90
C ALA A 136 2.04 4.37 11.92
N LEU A 137 1.87 3.51 10.92
CA LEU A 137 0.75 3.59 10.00
C LEU A 137 -0.57 3.14 10.67
N LEU A 138 -0.56 2.09 11.50
CA LEU A 138 -1.71 1.71 12.32
C LEU A 138 -2.19 2.88 13.20
N ASP A 139 -1.25 3.57 13.87
CA ASP A 139 -1.56 4.76 14.67
C ASP A 139 -2.16 5.88 13.81
N ALA A 140 -1.60 6.15 12.63
CA ALA A 140 -2.10 7.20 11.73
C ALA A 140 -3.51 6.89 11.20
N LEU A 141 -3.76 5.65 10.76
CA LEU A 141 -5.06 5.22 10.22
C LEU A 141 -6.17 5.26 11.28
N THR A 142 -5.85 4.86 12.51
CA THR A 142 -6.81 4.91 13.62
C THR A 142 -7.01 6.32 14.17
N ALA A 143 -5.96 7.16 14.20
CA ALA A 143 -6.10 8.58 14.52
C ALA A 143 -6.96 9.35 13.51
N ALA A 144 -6.95 8.93 12.24
CA ALA A 144 -7.85 9.44 11.21
C ALA A 144 -9.30 8.93 11.38
N ASP A 145 -9.58 8.07 12.36
CA ASP A 145 -10.89 7.48 12.64
C ASP A 145 -11.55 6.93 11.38
N GLY A 146 -10.80 6.18 10.56
CA GLY A 146 -11.30 5.57 9.32
C GLY A 146 -11.63 6.54 8.19
N ALA A 147 -11.41 7.86 8.34
CA ALA A 147 -11.78 8.86 7.34
C ALA A 147 -11.04 8.71 6.00
N TRP A 148 -9.81 8.19 6.00
CA TRP A 148 -9.00 8.05 4.79
C TRP A 148 -9.55 7.01 3.79
N PHE A 149 -10.22 5.97 4.30
CA PHE A 149 -10.71 4.86 3.49
C PHE A 149 -12.21 4.58 3.66
N GLY A 150 -12.90 5.43 4.45
CA GLY A 150 -14.33 5.31 4.73
C GLY A 150 -14.67 4.09 5.59
N ILE A 151 -13.84 3.77 6.58
CA ILE A 151 -14.03 2.63 7.48
C ILE A 151 -14.82 3.04 8.72
N ASP A 152 -15.78 2.21 9.12
CA ASP A 152 -16.50 2.37 10.38
C ASP A 152 -15.77 1.64 11.50
N LEU A 153 -15.20 2.42 12.43
CA LEU A 153 -14.45 1.91 13.58
C LEU A 153 -15.27 1.92 14.88
N ARG A 154 -16.56 2.29 14.83
CA ARG A 154 -17.41 2.33 16.02
C ARG A 154 -17.62 0.93 16.58
N GLY A 155 -17.39 0.78 17.89
CA GLY A 155 -17.60 -0.50 18.58
C GLY A 155 -16.63 -1.60 18.17
N VAL A 156 -15.49 -1.26 17.58
CA VAL A 156 -14.45 -2.23 17.19
C VAL A 156 -13.24 -2.08 18.11
N ARG A 157 -12.66 -3.22 18.50
CA ARG A 157 -11.34 -3.32 19.12
C ARG A 157 -10.39 -4.04 18.18
N LEU A 158 -9.38 -3.34 17.69
CA LEU A 158 -8.33 -3.91 16.85
C LEU A 158 -7.20 -4.42 17.74
N GLU A 159 -6.76 -5.67 17.52
CA GLU A 159 -5.65 -6.26 18.26
C GLU A 159 -4.68 -6.95 17.31
N ALA A 160 -3.44 -6.46 17.28
CA ALA A 160 -2.37 -7.17 16.60
C ALA A 160 -1.98 -8.43 17.40
N ASP A 161 -1.75 -9.55 16.72
CA ASP A 161 -1.29 -10.79 17.37
C ASP A 161 0.24 -10.98 17.30
N ASP A 162 0.91 -10.22 16.43
CA ASP A 162 2.35 -10.21 16.20
C ASP A 162 3.05 -9.00 16.86
N THR A 163 2.28 -7.97 17.21
CA THR A 163 2.72 -6.83 17.99
C THR A 163 1.78 -6.64 19.16
N GLY A 164 2.25 -6.11 20.29
CA GLY A 164 1.37 -5.75 21.42
C GLY A 164 0.44 -4.57 21.13
N TRP A 165 0.27 -4.18 19.85
CA TRP A 165 -0.51 -3.03 19.43
C TRP A 165 -2.00 -3.33 19.53
N SER A 166 -2.77 -2.38 20.05
CA SER A 166 -4.23 -2.45 20.06
C SER A 166 -4.84 -1.06 20.07
N TRP A 167 -6.06 -0.96 19.56
CA TRP A 167 -6.81 0.30 19.53
C TRP A 167 -8.30 0.05 19.65
N GLY A 168 -9.01 0.99 20.27
CA GLY A 168 -10.46 0.99 20.37
C GLY A 168 -11.04 0.04 21.43
N SER A 169 -12.34 -0.17 21.35
CA SER A 169 -13.12 -0.95 22.31
C SER A 169 -14.38 -1.51 21.65
N GLY A 170 -14.76 -2.74 22.01
CA GLY A 170 -15.94 -3.42 21.50
C GLY A 170 -15.60 -4.80 20.93
N ASP A 171 -16.20 -5.15 19.80
CA ASP A 171 -15.99 -6.44 19.14
C ASP A 171 -14.54 -6.58 18.66
N VAL A 172 -13.89 -7.68 19.06
CA VAL A 172 -12.47 -7.88 18.81
C VAL A 172 -12.24 -8.35 17.38
N VAL A 173 -11.43 -7.60 16.65
CA VAL A 173 -10.86 -7.95 15.35
C VAL A 173 -9.37 -8.20 15.57
N ARG A 174 -8.98 -9.48 15.54
CA ARG A 174 -7.60 -9.93 15.77
C ARG A 174 -6.98 -10.40 14.47
N ALA A 175 -5.79 -9.88 14.14
CA ALA A 175 -4.96 -10.33 13.02
C ALA A 175 -3.52 -9.81 13.21
N GLY A 176 -2.59 -10.20 12.34
CA GLY A 176 -1.25 -9.58 12.31
C GLY A 176 -1.32 -8.08 11.97
N SER A 177 -0.29 -7.32 12.35
CA SER A 177 -0.23 -5.87 12.18
C SER A 177 -0.37 -5.44 10.72
N GLY A 178 0.26 -6.18 9.79
CA GLY A 178 0.11 -5.95 8.34
C GLY A 178 -1.32 -6.16 7.84
N PRO A 179 -1.95 -7.33 8.11
CA PRO A 179 -3.37 -7.54 7.85
C PRO A 179 -4.30 -6.49 8.47
N LEU A 180 -4.03 -6.00 9.67
CA LEU A 180 -4.82 -4.90 10.27
C LEU A 180 -4.68 -3.59 9.49
N VAL A 181 -3.47 -3.24 9.00
CA VAL A 181 -3.30 -2.11 8.08
C VAL A 181 -4.13 -2.32 6.80
N ALA A 182 -4.11 -3.52 6.22
CA ALA A 182 -4.89 -3.82 5.02
C ALA A 182 -6.40 -3.66 5.25
N LEU A 183 -6.92 -4.16 6.38
CA LEU A 183 -8.31 -3.97 6.79
C LEU A 183 -8.68 -2.49 6.94
N LEU A 184 -7.83 -1.70 7.61
CA LEU A 184 -8.00 -0.26 7.77
C LEU A 184 -7.89 0.51 6.44
N ALA A 185 -7.16 -0.03 5.47
CA ALA A 185 -7.09 0.46 4.10
C ALA A 185 -8.28 -0.01 3.22
N GLY A 186 -9.28 -0.68 3.83
CA GLY A 186 -10.49 -1.14 3.14
C GLY A 186 -10.28 -2.36 2.26
N ARG A 187 -9.27 -3.18 2.54
CA ARG A 187 -9.05 -4.47 1.88
C ARG A 187 -9.86 -5.58 2.53
N THR A 188 -10.28 -6.54 1.72
CA THR A 188 -10.73 -7.85 2.18
C THR A 188 -9.51 -8.77 2.26
N LEU A 189 -9.31 -9.42 3.41
CA LEU A 189 -8.22 -10.36 3.61
C LEU A 189 -8.45 -11.69 2.86
N PRO A 190 -7.41 -12.51 2.64
CA PRO A 190 -7.54 -13.80 1.94
C PRO A 190 -8.52 -14.79 2.59
N ASP A 191 -8.76 -14.67 3.89
CA ASP A 191 -9.74 -15.47 4.65
C ASP A 191 -11.17 -14.91 4.60
N GLY A 192 -11.38 -13.80 3.88
CA GLY A 192 -12.68 -13.13 3.72
C GLY A 192 -12.97 -12.06 4.79
N GLN A 193 -12.09 -11.84 5.76
CA GLN A 193 -12.29 -10.81 6.77
C GLN A 193 -12.25 -9.40 6.15
N THR A 194 -13.16 -8.53 6.59
CA THR A 194 -13.27 -7.12 6.16
C THR A 194 -13.76 -6.27 7.31
N LEU A 195 -13.47 -4.97 7.28
CA LEU A 195 -14.14 -3.99 8.14
C LEU A 195 -15.35 -3.38 7.42
N SER A 196 -16.33 -2.95 8.20
CA SER A 196 -17.51 -2.24 7.70
C SER A 196 -17.11 -0.86 7.15
N ARG A 197 -17.83 -0.40 6.13
CA ARG A 197 -17.66 0.95 5.56
C ARG A 197 -18.76 1.88 6.07
N ARG A 198 -18.45 3.17 6.13
CA ARG A 198 -19.39 4.26 6.47
C ARG A 198 -20.40 4.52 5.35
#